data_AF-A0A349YBB4-F1
#
_entry.id   AF-A0A349YBB4-F1
#
_cell.length_a   1.000
_cell.length_b   1.000
_cell.length_c   1.000
_cell.angle_alpha   90.00
_cell.angle_beta   90.00
_cell.angle_gamma   90.00
#
_symmetry.space_group_name_H-M   'P 1'
#
loop_
_entity.id
_entity.type
_entity.pdbx_description
1 polymer ?
#
loop_
_entity_poly.entity_id
_entity_poly.type
_entity_poly.pdbx_seq_one_letter_code
_entity_poly.pdbx_strand_id
1 'polypeptide(L)' 'LELDYGYQKYFRPHAQGKYSADLCGIATHQLKQLNVNQIYGVNYCTYEQSHQFFSHRRTKPTGRMAAMIWLDDSQKES' A
#
# COMPACT_ATOMS: atom_id res chain seq x y z
N LEU A 1 8.23 -22.82 9.01
CA LEU A 1 8.04 -21.42 8.58
C LEU A 1 9.41 -20.91 8.16
N GLU A 2 9.72 -21.02 6.88
CA GLU A 2 10.93 -20.37 6.34
C GLU A 2 10.73 -18.87 6.50
N LEU A 3 11.54 -18.23 7.33
CA LEU A 3 11.58 -16.78 7.40
C LEU A 3 12.15 -16.31 6.07
N ASP A 4 11.30 -15.79 5.19
CA ASP A 4 11.75 -15.19 3.94
C ASP A 4 12.54 -13.92 4.27
N TYR A 5 13.87 -14.08 4.31
CA TYR A 5 14.84 -13.01 4.56
C TYR A 5 14.70 -11.86 3.55
N GLY A 6 14.03 -12.08 2.40
CA GLY A 6 13.73 -11.07 1.40
C GLY A 6 12.88 -9.90 1.93
N TYR A 7 12.15 -10.09 3.04
CA TYR A 7 11.31 -9.05 3.63
C TYR A 7 12.04 -8.11 4.60
N GLN A 8 13.22 -8.48 5.11
CA GLN A 8 13.93 -7.71 6.14
C GLN A 8 14.11 -6.24 5.74
N LYS A 9 14.41 -5.98 4.47
CA LYS A 9 14.60 -4.62 3.92
C LYS A 9 13.36 -3.72 3.97
N TYR A 10 12.16 -4.28 4.13
CA TYR A 10 10.91 -3.52 4.23
C TYR A 10 10.51 -3.21 5.68
N PHE A 11 11.28 -3.65 6.67
CA PHE A 11 11.04 -3.33 8.08
C PHE A 11 12.20 -2.50 8.61
N ARG A 12 11.92 -1.26 8.96
CA ARG A 12 12.91 -0.37 9.59
C ARG A 12 12.73 -0.39 11.10
N PRO A 13 13.78 -0.62 11.90
CA PRO A 13 13.67 -0.54 13.35
C PRO A 13 13.24 0.86 13.78
N HIS A 14 12.43 0.91 14.83
CA HIS A 14 11.90 2.12 15.45
C HIS A 14 12.08 2.02 16.97
N ALA A 15 11.91 3.14 17.68
CA ALA A 15 12.05 3.20 19.13
C ALA A 15 11.19 2.15 19.86
N GLN A 16 11.70 1.69 21.02
CA GLN A 16 11.03 0.76 21.94
C GLN A 16 10.77 -0.64 21.34
N GLY A 17 11.69 -1.15 20.52
CA GLY A 17 11.55 -2.49 19.92
C GLY A 17 10.43 -2.58 18.87
N LYS A 18 9.94 -1.43 18.38
CA LYS A 18 8.92 -1.36 17.33
C LYS A 18 9.59 -1.33 15.96
N TYR A 19 8.81 -1.57 14.92
CA TYR A 19 9.26 -1.49 13.53
C TYR A 19 8.29 -0.63 12.72
N SER A 20 8.82 0.07 11.73
CA SER A 20 8.06 0.72 10.67
C SER A 20 8.09 -0.17 9.43
N ALA A 21 6.92 -0.64 9.01
CA ALA A 21 6.77 -1.47 7.83
C ALA A 21 6.52 -0.59 6.59
N ASP A 22 7.28 -0.84 5.52
CA ASP A 22 7.02 -0.35 4.17
C ASP A 22 5.99 -1.28 3.50
N LEU A 23 4.71 -1.01 3.74
CA LEU A 23 3.61 -1.83 3.21
C LEU A 23 3.58 -1.83 1.67
N CYS A 24 3.91 -0.70 1.04
CA CYS A 24 3.95 -0.56 -0.41
C CYS A 24 5.09 -1.40 -1.02
N GLY A 25 6.27 -1.39 -0.38
CA GLY A 25 7.40 -2.24 -0.76
C GLY A 25 7.09 -3.73 -0.62
N ILE A 26 6.44 -4.15 0.47
CA ILE A 26 6.00 -5.54 0.70
C ILE A 26 5.02 -5.98 -0.39
N ALA A 27 3.98 -5.19 -0.67
CA ALA A 27 3.00 -5.52 -1.70
C ALA A 27 3.64 -5.58 -3.10
N THR A 28 4.52 -4.62 -3.42
CA THR A 28 5.26 -4.61 -4.70
C THR A 28 6.14 -5.84 -4.84
N HIS A 29 6.81 -6.27 -3.76
CA HIS A 29 7.64 -7.46 -3.76
C HIS A 29 6.83 -8.72 -4.08
N GLN A 30 5.70 -8.89 -3.37
CA GLN A 30 4.79 -10.02 -3.57
C GLN A 30 4.25 -10.07 -5.00
N LEU A 31 3.81 -8.93 -5.54
CA LEU A 31 3.34 -8.83 -6.92
C LEU A 31 4.42 -9.21 -7.94
N LYS A 32 5.66 -8.76 -7.73
CA LYS A 32 6.79 -9.14 -8.59
C LYS A 32 7.13 -10.63 -8.53
N GLN A 33 7.02 -11.28 -7.37
CA GLN A 33 7.18 -12.74 -7.27
C GLN A 33 6.12 -13.49 -8.09
N LEU A 34 4.96 -12.87 -8.33
CA LEU A 34 3.89 -13.39 -9.17
C LEU A 34 4.00 -12.91 -10.64
N ASN A 35 5.14 -12.36 -11.06
CA ASN A 35 5.39 -11.82 -12.41
C ASN A 35 4.49 -10.63 -12.80
N VAL A 36 3.87 -9.95 -11.83
CA VAL A 36 3.15 -8.70 -12.07
C VAL A 36 4.16 -7.55 -12.06
N ASN A 37 4.51 -7.07 -13.26
CA ASN A 37 5.55 -6.06 -13.44
C ASN A 37 5.03 -4.63 -13.61
N GLN A 38 3.77 -4.47 -14.01
CA GLN A 38 3.12 -3.17 -14.21
C GLN A 38 2.42 -2.73 -12.92
N ILE A 39 3.18 -2.08 -12.04
CA ILE A 39 2.73 -1.67 -10.70
C ILE A 39 2.77 -0.14 -10.63
N TYR A 40 1.64 0.47 -10.25
CA TYR A 40 1.46 1.94 -10.19
C TYR A 40 0.83 2.36 -8.87
N GLY A 41 0.91 3.66 -8.54
CA GLY A 41 0.17 4.24 -7.41
C GLY A 41 0.69 3.90 -6.00
N VAL A 42 1.93 3.45 -5.87
CA VAL A 42 2.52 3.00 -4.59
C VAL A 42 3.16 4.10 -3.74
N ASN A 43 3.15 5.35 -4.21
CA ASN A 43 3.90 6.46 -3.59
C ASN A 43 3.04 7.37 -2.69
N TYR A 44 1.85 6.92 -2.27
CA TYR A 44 0.96 7.71 -1.42
C TYR A 44 1.11 7.35 0.05
N CYS A 45 1.15 8.37 0.91
CA CYS A 45 1.19 8.21 2.36
C CYS A 45 -0.04 8.87 2.99
N THR A 46 -1.02 8.05 3.37
CA THR A 46 -2.28 8.55 3.96
C THR A 46 -2.05 9.35 5.24
N TYR A 47 -0.99 9.04 6.01
CA TYR A 47 -0.61 9.75 7.22
C TYR A 47 -0.01 11.14 6.96
N GLU A 48 0.81 11.31 5.92
CA GLU A 48 1.49 12.59 5.63
C GLU A 48 0.62 13.50 4.76
N GLN A 49 -0.11 12.95 3.80
CA GLN A 49 -0.91 13.71 2.82
C GLN A 49 -2.30 14.04 3.37
N SER A 50 -2.35 14.86 4.43
CA SER A 50 -3.55 15.19 5.19
C SER A 50 -4.66 15.88 4.38
N HIS A 51 -4.28 16.66 3.37
CA HIS A 51 -5.23 17.36 2.49
C HIS A 51 -5.95 16.43 1.50
N GLN A 52 -5.45 15.21 1.30
CA GLN A 52 -5.97 14.27 0.29
C GLN A 52 -6.61 13.03 0.92
N PHE A 53 -6.18 12.61 2.12
CA PHE A 53 -6.59 11.32 2.69
C PHE A 53 -7.04 11.42 4.15
N PHE A 54 -8.06 10.66 4.50
CA PHE A 54 -8.31 10.25 5.88
C PHE A 54 -7.19 9.32 6.37
N SER A 55 -6.79 9.45 7.63
CA SER A 55 -5.79 8.57 8.25
C SER A 55 -6.13 8.23 9.68
N HIS A 56 -6.44 6.96 9.92
CA HIS A 56 -6.75 6.45 11.24
C HIS A 56 -5.57 6.56 12.21
N ARG A 57 -4.32 6.50 11.72
CA ARG A 57 -3.12 6.65 12.56
C ARG A 57 -2.92 8.11 12.99
N ARG A 58 -3.32 9.07 12.15
CA ARG A 58 -3.19 10.51 12.42
C ARG A 58 -4.30 11.05 13.31
N THR A 59 -5.55 10.68 13.03
CA THR A 59 -6.72 11.27 13.69
C THR A 59 -7.76 10.21 13.99
N LYS A 60 -8.30 10.21 15.21
CA LYS A 60 -9.39 9.32 15.63
C LYS A 60 -10.45 10.13 16.41
N PRO A 61 -11.75 10.04 16.04
CA PRO A 61 -12.31 9.33 14.88
C PRO A 61 -11.99 10.02 13.53
N THR A 62 -12.13 9.29 12.42
CA THR A 62 -11.94 9.80 11.05
C THR A 62 -12.75 8.97 10.05
N GLY A 63 -12.99 9.51 8.86
CA GLY A 63 -13.71 8.85 7.77
C GLY A 63 -12.96 7.68 7.13
N ARG A 64 -13.45 7.19 5.99
CA ARG A 64 -12.84 6.15 5.17
C ARG A 64 -12.87 6.56 3.71
N MET A 65 -11.81 6.20 2.99
CA MET A 65 -11.79 6.26 1.53
C MET A 65 -12.21 4.91 0.96
N ALA A 66 -12.66 4.89 -0.29
CA ALA A 66 -12.95 3.68 -1.05
C ALA A 66 -12.07 3.63 -2.31
N ALA A 67 -11.62 2.43 -2.66
CA ALA A 67 -11.01 2.14 -3.95
C ALA A 67 -12.01 1.30 -4.76
N MET A 68 -12.28 1.71 -6.01
CA MET A 68 -13.28 1.08 -6.87
C MET A 68 -12.66 0.77 -8.22
N ILE A 69 -13.02 -0.38 -8.79
CA ILE A 69 -12.64 -0.82 -10.13
C ILE A 69 -13.84 -1.48 -10.78
N TRP A 70 -14.07 -1.20 -12.06
CA TRP A 70 -15.15 -1.78 -12.85
C TRP A 70 -14.71 -1.93 -14.30
N LEU A 71 -15.35 -2.86 -15.02
CA LEU A 71 -15.31 -2.93 -16.48
C LEU A 71 -16.45 -2.07 -17.00
N ASP A 72 -16.15 -1.13 -17.89
CA ASP A 72 -17.15 -0.31 -18.57
C ASP A 72 -17.32 -0.80 -20.01
N ASP A 73 -18.54 -1.20 -20.34
CA ASP A 73 -18.90 -1.71 -21.66
C ASP A 73 -19.43 -0.60 -22.60
N SER A 74 -19.43 0.67 -22.16
CA SER A 74 -19.93 1.82 -22.92
C SER A 74 -19.21 2.11 -24.24
N GLN A 75 -18.09 1.44 -24.52
CA GLN A 75 -17.22 1.67 -25.68
C GLN A 75 -17.18 0.51 -26.69
N LYS A 76 -18.07 -0.48 -26.59
CA LYS A 76 -18.09 -1.66 -27.49
C LYS A 76 -18.77 -1.44 -28.84
N GLU A 77 -19.36 -0.28 -29.09
CA GLU A 77 -20.04 0.07 -30.35
C GLU A 77 -19.27 1.19 -31.08
N SER A 78 -18.23 0.82 -31.86
CA SER A 78 -17.61 1.65 -32.90
C SER A 78 -16.98 0.77 -33.97
#